data_AF-A0A1V9U600-F1
#
_entry.id   AF-A0A1V9U600-F1
#
_cell.length_a   1.000
_cell.length_b   1.000
_cell.length_c   1.000
_cell.angle_alpha   90.00
_cell.angle_beta   90.00
_cell.angle_gamma   90.00
#
_symmetry.space_group_name_H-M   'P 1'
#
loop_
_entity.id
_entity.type
_entity.pdbx_description
1 polymer ?
#
loop_
_entity_poly.entity_id
_entity_poly.type
_entity_poly.pdbx_seq_one_letter_code
_entity_poly.pdbx_strand_id
1 'polypeptide(L)'
;MFCIKCGAKNPEYAKFCYKCGSELCGVSGSLKKDVNERRTVNKIVKGNKNDGLTTLEEDKLSPVLKAIFELFIVLKERREVISRNDFWLSQIMVSSIAIFLSIICFAFQWNNVVYTFIIFYTLLMIDTIIRRLHDTNKSGAYILVVLIPIIGQIVLLIMLCLPRVEEDNQWIEKQRKMLNK
;
A
#
# COMPACT_ATOMS: atom_id res chain seq x y z
N MET A 1 -21.40 -4.65 -22.61
CA MET A 1 -21.98 -3.41 -22.04
C MET A 1 -20.89 -2.38 -21.74
N PHE A 2 -21.22 -1.09 -21.64
CA PHE A 2 -20.25 -0.02 -21.35
C PHE A 2 -20.44 0.54 -19.94
N CYS A 3 -19.34 0.85 -19.27
CA CYS A 3 -19.36 1.48 -17.94
C CYS A 3 -19.76 2.96 -18.04
N ILE A 4 -20.81 3.36 -17.32
CA ILE A 4 -21.30 4.75 -17.26
C ILE A 4 -20.32 5.73 -16.61
N LYS A 5 -19.35 5.25 -15.82
CA LYS A 5 -18.36 6.11 -15.14
C LYS A 5 -17.08 6.33 -15.93
N CYS A 6 -16.58 5.32 -16.65
CA CYS A 6 -15.26 5.39 -17.29
C CYS A 6 -15.24 5.01 -18.78
N GLY A 7 -16.39 4.67 -19.36
CA GLY A 7 -16.52 4.35 -20.79
C GLY A 7 -15.90 3.02 -21.21
N ALA A 8 -15.34 2.22 -20.28
CA ALA A 8 -14.74 0.94 -20.61
C ALA A 8 -15.79 -0.08 -21.12
N LYS A 9 -15.42 -0.84 -22.16
CA LYS A 9 -16.22 -1.95 -22.69
C LYS A 9 -16.02 -3.20 -21.84
N ASN A 10 -17.10 -3.69 -21.25
CA ASN A 10 -17.10 -4.82 -20.31
C ASN A 10 -17.92 -5.99 -20.85
N PRO A 11 -17.55 -7.25 -20.52
CA PRO A 11 -18.31 -8.43 -20.90
C PRO A 11 -19.71 -8.41 -20.27
N GLU A 12 -20.70 -9.01 -20.92
CA GLU A 12 -22.11 -8.85 -20.56
C GLU A 12 -22.49 -9.45 -19.20
N TYR A 13 -21.71 -10.39 -18.70
CA TYR A 13 -21.91 -11.03 -17.39
C TYR A 13 -21.16 -10.35 -16.22
N ALA A 14 -20.36 -9.31 -16.48
CA ALA A 14 -19.57 -8.68 -15.43
C ALA A 14 -20.45 -7.86 -14.47
N LYS A 15 -20.39 -8.12 -13.16
CA LYS A 15 -21.11 -7.27 -12.18
C LYS A 15 -20.42 -5.94 -11.91
N PHE A 16 -19.11 -5.86 -12.15
CA PHE A 16 -18.28 -4.69 -11.86
C PHE A 16 -17.39 -4.34 -13.06
N CYS A 17 -17.07 -3.06 -13.17
CA CYS A 17 -16.17 -2.56 -14.21
C CYS A 17 -14.72 -2.91 -13.91
N TYR A 18 -14.03 -3.56 -14.84
CA TYR A 18 -12.61 -3.92 -14.66
C TYR A 18 -11.68 -2.69 -14.54
N LYS A 19 -12.10 -1.53 -15.06
CA LYS A 19 -11.26 -0.32 -15.10
C LYS A 19 -11.45 0.61 -13.91
N CYS A 20 -12.69 0.82 -13.45
CA CYS A 20 -12.99 1.77 -12.37
C CYS A 20 -13.71 1.15 -11.16
N GLY A 21 -13.97 -0.16 -11.19
CA GLY A 21 -14.63 -0.88 -10.10
C GLY A 21 -16.11 -0.55 -9.90
N SER A 22 -16.72 0.31 -10.73
CA SER A 22 -18.15 0.65 -10.58
C SER A 22 -19.03 -0.56 -10.88
N GLU A 23 -20.10 -0.73 -10.11
CA GLU A 23 -21.16 -1.69 -10.43
C GLU A 23 -21.73 -1.41 -11.82
N LEU A 24 -21.94 -2.48 -12.57
CA LEU A 24 -22.59 -2.49 -13.87
C LEU A 24 -23.97 -3.11 -13.65
N CYS A 25 -25.04 -2.33 -13.81
CA CYS A 25 -26.40 -2.84 -13.72
C CYS A 25 -26.69 -3.78 -14.90
N GLY A 26 -26.49 -5.08 -14.71
CA GLY A 26 -26.98 -6.12 -15.61
C GLY A 26 -28.41 -6.51 -15.25
N VAL A 27 -29.38 -6.16 -16.10
CA VAL A 27 -30.73 -6.76 -16.05
C VAL A 27 -30.66 -8.08 -16.82
N SER A 28 -30.82 -9.20 -16.13
CA SER A 28 -31.15 -10.49 -16.75
C SER A 28 -31.80 -11.42 -15.73
N GLY A 29 -33.13 -11.61 -15.87
CA GLY A 29 -33.79 -12.90 -15.64
C GLY A 29 -34.18 -13.27 -14.21
N SER A 30 -35.48 -13.10 -13.92
CA SER A 30 -36.20 -13.73 -12.81
C SER A 30 -35.94 -15.24 -12.68
N LEU A 31 -35.71 -15.70 -11.46
CA LEU A 31 -36.41 -16.85 -10.88
C LEU A 31 -36.39 -16.74 -9.36
N LYS A 32 -37.59 -16.51 -8.79
CA LYS A 32 -37.90 -16.63 -7.37
C LYS A 32 -37.47 -18.00 -6.86
N LYS A 33 -36.85 -18.06 -5.67
CA LYS A 33 -37.18 -19.03 -4.61
C LYS A 33 -36.74 -18.50 -3.25
N ASP A 34 -37.75 -18.34 -2.41
CA ASP A 34 -37.78 -18.73 -1.00
C ASP A 34 -36.92 -17.95 -0.01
N VAL A 35 -37.53 -16.85 0.43
CA VAL A 35 -37.57 -16.40 1.83
C VAL A 35 -37.85 -17.60 2.73
N ASN A 36 -36.84 -18.23 3.36
CA ASN A 36 -36.93 -18.83 4.72
C ASN A 36 -35.65 -19.56 5.20
N GLU A 37 -34.45 -18.97 5.12
CA GLU A 37 -33.25 -19.68 5.63
C GLU A 37 -32.18 -18.75 6.21
N ARG A 38 -32.60 -17.72 6.93
CA ARG A 38 -31.69 -16.75 7.60
C ARG A 38 -31.69 -16.82 9.12
N ARG A 39 -32.36 -17.80 9.74
CA ARG A 39 -32.52 -17.85 11.22
C ARG A 39 -31.74 -18.95 11.94
N THR A 40 -31.20 -19.96 11.25
CA THR A 40 -30.60 -21.15 11.89
C THR A 40 -29.07 -21.19 11.88
N VAL A 41 -28.39 -20.43 11.00
CA VAL A 41 -26.92 -20.47 10.92
C VAL A 41 -26.23 -19.63 12.01
N ASN A 42 -26.86 -18.56 12.49
CA ASN A 42 -26.29 -17.69 13.53
C ASN A 42 -26.18 -18.36 14.92
N LYS A 43 -26.66 -19.60 15.09
CA LYS A 43 -26.64 -20.32 16.38
C LYS A 43 -25.58 -21.41 16.50
N ILE A 44 -24.90 -21.81 15.40
CA ILE A 44 -23.95 -22.94 15.39
C ILE A 44 -22.48 -22.48 15.49
N VAL A 45 -22.14 -21.24 15.13
CA VAL A 45 -20.73 -20.77 15.12
C VAL A 45 -20.27 -20.23 16.49
N LYS A 46 -21.07 -20.41 17.56
CA LYS A 46 -20.57 -20.30 18.94
C LYS A 46 -19.95 -21.64 19.34
N GLY A 47 -18.73 -21.88 18.89
CA GLY A 47 -18.03 -23.14 19.15
C GLY A 47 -16.56 -23.08 18.79
N ASN A 48 -15.78 -22.45 19.68
CA ASN A 48 -14.50 -22.95 20.17
C ASN A 48 -13.51 -23.56 19.16
N LYS A 49 -12.43 -22.84 18.83
CA LYS A 49 -11.09 -23.42 18.68
C LYS A 49 -10.02 -22.45 19.16
N ASN A 50 -9.33 -22.91 20.20
CA ASN A 50 -8.18 -22.30 20.86
C ASN A 50 -6.93 -22.99 20.32
N ASP A 51 -6.16 -22.29 19.50
CA ASP A 51 -4.87 -22.74 19.00
C ASP A 51 -4.26 -21.53 18.26
N GLY A 52 -3.43 -20.67 18.85
CA GLY A 52 -2.27 -20.97 19.67
C GLY A 52 -1.02 -20.71 18.81
N LEU A 53 -0.61 -19.44 18.64
CA LEU A 53 0.75 -19.15 18.16
C LEU A 53 1.23 -17.76 18.58
N THR A 54 2.06 -17.80 19.62
CA THR A 54 3.04 -16.78 20.05
C THR A 54 2.48 -15.41 20.42
N THR A 55 1.91 -15.36 21.62
CA THR A 55 2.10 -14.27 22.57
C THR A 55 3.61 -14.10 22.85
N LEU A 56 4.30 -13.32 22.02
CA LEU A 56 5.59 -12.75 22.37
C LEU A 56 5.34 -11.30 22.83
N GLU A 57 5.16 -11.17 24.13
CA GLU A 57 5.52 -9.98 24.92
C GLU A 57 5.15 -8.61 24.31
N GLU A 58 3.85 -8.36 24.09
CA GLU A 58 3.32 -7.05 23.65
C GLU A 58 3.24 -5.99 24.77
N ASP A 59 3.57 -6.33 26.02
CA ASP A 59 3.31 -5.47 27.20
C ASP A 59 4.33 -4.34 27.44
N LYS A 60 5.26 -4.09 26.51
CA LYS A 60 6.16 -2.92 26.58
C LYS A 60 6.25 -2.10 25.30
N LEU A 61 5.36 -2.34 24.34
CA LEU A 61 5.36 -1.56 23.11
C LEU A 61 4.49 -0.31 23.30
N SER A 62 5.15 0.83 23.53
CA SER A 62 4.47 2.12 23.78
C SER A 62 3.30 2.35 22.82
N PRO A 63 2.19 2.95 23.25
CA PRO A 63 1.03 3.21 22.37
C PRO A 63 1.42 3.99 21.09
N VAL A 64 2.53 4.74 21.17
CA VAL A 64 3.19 5.41 20.05
C VAL A 64 3.68 4.42 19.00
N LEU A 65 4.38 3.35 19.39
CA LEU A 65 4.89 2.32 18.47
C LEU A 65 3.74 1.59 17.76
N LYS A 66 2.63 1.33 18.46
CA LYS A 66 1.44 0.73 17.86
C LYS A 66 0.79 1.66 16.84
N ALA A 67 0.58 2.93 17.17
CA ALA A 67 0.02 3.92 16.24
C ALA A 67 0.90 4.13 14.99
N ILE A 68 2.22 4.08 15.17
CA ILE A 68 3.20 4.17 14.08
C ILE A 68 3.11 2.94 13.17
N PHE A 69 2.99 1.73 13.74
CA PHE A 69 2.85 0.50 12.96
C PHE A 69 1.53 0.45 12.17
N GLU A 70 0.44 0.92 12.76
CA GLU A 70 -0.84 1.06 12.06
C GLU A 70 -0.76 2.09 10.93
N LEU A 71 -0.05 3.22 11.12
CA LEU A 71 0.19 4.18 10.05
C LEU A 71 1.03 3.56 8.93
N PHE A 72 2.03 2.72 9.25
CA PHE A 72 2.82 1.96 8.26
C PHE A 72 1.93 1.08 7.39
N ILE A 73 1.08 0.27 8.04
CA ILE A 73 0.17 -0.66 7.36
C ILE A 73 -0.82 0.12 6.47
N VAL A 74 -1.42 1.17 7.00
CA VAL A 74 -2.38 2.01 6.25
C VAL A 74 -1.73 2.72 5.06
N LEU A 75 -0.47 3.17 5.18
CA LEU A 75 0.26 3.76 4.06
C LEU A 75 0.64 2.71 3.00
N LYS A 76 0.95 1.47 3.42
CA LYS A 76 1.25 0.35 2.51
C LYS A 76 0.02 -0.11 1.73
N GLU A 77 -1.17 -0.03 2.33
CA GLU A 77 -2.44 -0.50 1.77
C GLU A 77 -2.95 0.41 0.62
N ARG A 78 -2.55 1.68 0.56
CA ARG A 78 -3.05 2.61 -0.47
C ARG A 78 -2.21 2.62 -1.75
N ARG A 79 -2.78 1.94 -2.76
CA ARG A 79 -2.80 2.26 -4.22
C ARG A 79 -1.88 1.39 -5.09
N GLU A 80 -2.50 0.52 -5.88
CA GLU A 80 -1.86 -0.34 -6.88
C GLU A 80 -1.36 0.41 -8.14
N VAL A 81 -1.67 1.70 -8.28
CA VAL A 81 -1.20 2.55 -9.39
C VAL A 81 -0.85 3.94 -8.86
N ILE A 82 0.44 4.26 -8.81
CA ILE A 82 0.95 5.55 -8.31
C ILE A 82 1.39 6.37 -9.52
N SER A 83 0.70 7.48 -9.78
CA SER A 83 1.16 8.46 -10.77
C SER A 83 2.41 9.19 -10.26
N ARG A 84 3.29 9.66 -11.17
CA ARG A 84 4.53 10.35 -10.77
C ARG A 84 4.24 11.56 -9.87
N ASN A 85 3.20 12.32 -10.18
CA ASN A 85 2.80 13.48 -9.38
C ASN A 85 2.27 13.06 -8.01
N ASP A 86 1.46 11.99 -7.94
CA ASP A 86 0.96 11.47 -6.66
C ASP A 86 2.08 10.95 -5.78
N PHE A 87 3.13 10.33 -6.36
CA PHE A 87 4.31 9.91 -5.63
C PHE A 87 5.02 11.10 -4.98
N TRP A 88 5.36 12.13 -5.76
CA TRP A 88 6.06 13.31 -5.24
C TRP A 88 5.23 14.09 -4.23
N LEU A 89 3.91 14.20 -4.45
CA LEU A 89 3.00 14.85 -3.51
C LEU A 89 2.90 14.06 -2.20
N SER A 90 2.77 12.73 -2.25
CA SER A 90 2.76 11.92 -1.03
C SER A 90 4.09 12.00 -0.30
N GLN A 91 5.19 11.98 -1.05
CA GLN A 91 6.54 12.05 -0.54
C GLN A 91 6.79 13.37 0.21
N ILE A 92 6.43 14.49 -0.40
CA ILE A 92 6.58 15.81 0.21
C ILE A 92 5.65 15.96 1.42
N MET A 93 4.41 15.48 1.35
CA MET A 93 3.45 15.55 2.47
C MET A 93 3.91 14.73 3.68
N VAL A 94 4.37 13.50 3.48
CA VAL A 94 4.89 12.66 4.58
C VAL A 94 6.16 13.28 5.15
N SER A 95 7.04 13.82 4.30
CA SER A 95 8.28 14.47 4.74
C SER A 95 8.01 15.77 5.51
N SER A 96 7.02 16.57 5.11
CA SER A 96 6.69 17.82 5.80
C SER A 96 6.08 17.55 7.19
N ILE A 97 5.18 16.58 7.30
CA ILE A 97 4.63 16.13 8.59
C ILE A 97 5.74 15.59 9.48
N ALA A 98 6.66 14.79 8.93
CA ALA A 98 7.79 14.23 9.66
C ALA A 98 8.73 15.32 10.22
N ILE A 99 9.08 16.31 9.39
CA ILE A 99 9.90 17.45 9.80
C ILE A 99 9.19 18.25 10.89
N PHE A 100 7.90 18.57 10.69
CA PHE A 100 7.12 19.33 11.66
C PHE A 100 7.07 18.63 13.04
N LEU A 101 6.80 17.33 13.06
CA LEU A 101 6.77 16.55 14.29
C LEU A 101 8.16 16.49 14.95
N SER A 102 9.23 16.35 14.16
CA SER A 102 10.60 16.31 14.68
C SER A 102 11.00 17.62 15.38
N ILE A 103 10.60 18.77 14.85
CA ILE A 103 10.87 20.10 15.43
C ILE A 103 10.16 20.25 16.78
N ILE A 104 8.89 19.82 16.86
CA ILE A 104 8.13 19.84 18.11
C ILE A 104 8.82 18.97 19.16
N CYS A 105 9.14 17.72 18.82
CA CYS A 105 9.79 16.81 19.76
C CYS A 105 11.18 17.30 20.21
N PHE A 106 11.93 17.98 19.33
CA PHE A 106 13.20 18.60 19.67
C PHE A 106 13.03 19.76 20.66
N ALA A 107 12.01 20.60 20.50
CA ALA A 107 11.71 21.69 21.42
C ALA A 107 11.40 21.21 22.86
N PHE A 108 10.80 20.02 23.00
CA PHE A 108 10.55 19.38 24.30
C PHE A 108 11.72 18.52 24.82
N GLN A 109 12.87 18.53 24.13
CA GLN A 109 14.06 17.73 24.46
C GLN A 109 13.81 16.21 24.49
N TRP A 110 12.83 15.73 23.73
CA TRP A 110 12.50 14.30 23.62
C TRP A 110 13.38 13.58 22.60
N ASN A 111 14.69 13.64 22.79
CA ASN A 111 15.69 13.15 21.82
C ASN A 111 15.48 11.67 21.46
N ASN A 112 15.16 10.81 22.43
CA ASN A 112 14.91 9.39 22.20
C ASN A 112 13.73 9.13 21.25
N VAL A 113 12.67 9.95 21.37
CA VAL A 113 11.49 9.87 20.50
C VAL A 113 11.84 10.32 19.08
N VAL A 114 12.64 11.39 18.96
CA VAL A 114 13.11 11.90 17.66
C VAL A 114 13.93 10.83 16.93
N TYR A 115 14.89 10.18 17.59
CA TYR A 115 15.71 9.13 16.96
C TYR A 115 14.86 7.95 16.48
N THR A 116 13.91 7.50 17.31
CA THR A 116 13.00 6.41 16.96
C THR A 116 12.16 6.77 15.73
N PHE A 117 11.67 8.01 15.68
CA PHE A 117 10.87 8.52 14.56
C PHE A 117 11.68 8.65 13.26
N ILE A 118 12.93 9.13 13.34
CA ILE A 118 13.84 9.23 12.19
C ILE A 118 14.13 7.85 11.59
N ILE A 119 14.42 6.85 12.43
CA ILE A 119 14.68 5.48 11.97
C ILE A 119 13.47 4.94 11.21
N PHE A 120 12.28 5.08 11.80
CA PHE A 120 11.04 4.61 11.19
C PHE A 120 10.72 5.32 9.86
N TYR A 121 10.86 6.65 9.84
CA TYR A 121 10.71 7.44 8.61
C TYR A 121 11.68 6.95 7.53
N THR A 122 12.94 6.68 7.89
CA THR A 122 13.95 6.18 6.94
C THR A 122 13.58 4.81 6.37
N LEU A 123 13.02 3.91 7.17
CA LEU A 123 12.55 2.59 6.69
C LEU A 123 11.38 2.73 5.70
N LEU A 124 10.42 3.61 5.99
CA LEU A 124 9.33 3.94 5.07
C LEU A 124 9.86 4.48 3.75
N MET A 125 10.82 5.40 3.81
CA MET A 125 11.45 6.00 2.63
C MET A 125 12.16 4.98 1.75
N ILE A 126 12.90 4.06 2.36
CA ILE A 126 13.61 3.01 1.63
C ILE A 126 12.60 2.12 0.88
N ASP A 127 11.51 1.72 1.55
CA ASP A 127 10.49 0.88 0.93
C ASP A 127 9.79 1.58 -0.26
N THR A 128 9.44 2.87 -0.14
CA THR A 128 8.82 3.62 -1.25
C THR A 128 9.79 3.83 -2.42
N ILE A 129 11.07 4.10 -2.14
CA ILE A 129 12.11 4.23 -3.16
C ILE A 129 12.31 2.90 -3.91
N ILE A 130 12.38 1.78 -3.20
CA ILE A 130 12.55 0.45 -3.83
C ILE A 130 11.37 0.13 -4.74
N ARG A 131 10.12 0.39 -4.30
CA ARG A 131 8.93 0.20 -5.14
C ARG A 131 9.02 1.03 -6.41
N ARG A 132 9.41 2.30 -6.30
CA ARG A 132 9.56 3.20 -7.45
C ARG A 132 10.68 2.75 -8.40
N LEU A 133 11.75 2.17 -7.86
CA LEU A 133 12.83 1.58 -8.64
C LEU A 133 12.36 0.34 -9.42
N HIS A 134 11.55 -0.51 -8.79
CA HIS A 134 10.96 -1.68 -9.45
C HIS A 134 9.95 -1.26 -10.54
N ASP A 135 9.20 -0.18 -10.32
CA ASP A 135 8.31 0.41 -11.33
C ASP A 135 9.05 0.92 -12.59
N THR A 136 10.34 1.25 -12.48
CA THR A 136 11.19 1.69 -13.60
C THR A 136 12.07 0.56 -14.17
N ASN A 137 11.75 -0.70 -13.85
CA ASN A 137 12.50 -1.90 -14.24
C ASN A 137 13.98 -1.91 -13.77
N LYS A 138 14.26 -1.24 -12.64
CA LYS A 138 15.57 -1.26 -11.97
C LYS A 138 15.51 -2.09 -10.70
N SER A 139 16.65 -2.65 -10.28
CA SER A 139 16.75 -3.41 -9.03
C SER A 139 16.83 -2.48 -7.81
N GLY A 140 16.30 -2.91 -6.66
CA GLY A 140 16.46 -2.18 -5.38
C GLY A 140 17.92 -1.84 -4.99
N ALA A 141 18.90 -2.57 -5.52
CA ALA A 141 20.34 -2.31 -5.28
C ALA A 141 20.81 -0.91 -5.70
N TYR A 142 20.10 -0.23 -6.60
CA TYR A 142 20.41 1.15 -6.99
C TYR A 142 20.26 2.14 -5.82
N ILE A 143 19.64 1.74 -4.70
CA ILE A 143 19.64 2.55 -3.48
C ILE A 143 21.05 2.71 -2.88
N LEU A 144 21.95 1.73 -3.10
CA LEU A 144 23.33 1.79 -2.60
C LEU A 144 24.13 2.94 -3.24
N VAL A 145 23.66 3.47 -4.36
CA VAL A 145 24.24 4.64 -5.03
C VAL A 145 24.23 5.86 -4.10
N VAL A 146 23.30 5.95 -3.14
CA VAL A 146 23.26 7.02 -2.11
C VAL A 146 24.53 7.07 -1.24
N LEU A 147 25.29 5.97 -1.15
CA LEU A 147 26.57 5.95 -0.45
C LEU A 147 27.62 6.87 -1.11
N ILE A 148 27.44 7.20 -2.40
CA ILE A 148 28.25 8.19 -3.10
C ILE A 148 27.67 9.58 -2.81
N PRO A 149 28.41 10.48 -2.12
CA PRO A 149 27.91 11.78 -1.77
C PRO A 149 27.63 12.64 -3.01
N ILE A 150 26.57 13.45 -2.95
CA ILE A 150 26.13 14.39 -3.98
C ILE A 150 25.69 13.71 -5.29
N ILE A 151 26.63 13.10 -6.02
CA ILE A 151 26.40 12.45 -7.32
C ILE A 151 25.38 11.32 -7.16
N GLY A 152 25.54 10.49 -6.13
CA GLY A 152 24.67 9.34 -5.93
C GLY A 152 23.21 9.74 -5.64
N GLN A 153 23.03 10.81 -4.88
CA GLN A 153 21.70 11.35 -4.58
C GLN A 153 21.03 11.91 -5.83
N ILE A 154 21.78 12.63 -6.68
CA ILE A 154 21.27 13.17 -7.94
C ILE A 154 20.87 12.04 -8.90
N VAL A 155 21.70 11.01 -9.02
CA VAL A 155 21.41 9.85 -9.88
C VAL A 155 20.13 9.14 -9.43
N LEU A 156 19.98 8.91 -8.12
CA LEU A 156 18.76 8.31 -7.57
C LEU A 156 17.54 9.21 -7.82
N LEU A 157 17.68 10.53 -7.64
CA LEU A 157 16.62 11.50 -7.89
C LEU A 157 16.15 11.44 -9.36
N ILE A 158 17.08 11.40 -10.30
CA ILE A 158 16.77 11.27 -11.73
C ILE A 158 16.00 9.96 -11.98
N MET A 159 16.43 8.83 -11.40
CA MET A 159 15.75 7.55 -11.53
C MET A 159 14.31 7.59 -10.98
N LEU A 160 14.09 8.25 -9.86
CA LEU A 160 12.75 8.40 -9.26
C LEU A 160 11.82 9.25 -10.12
N CYS A 161 12.36 10.19 -10.90
CA CYS A 161 11.62 11.06 -11.83
C CYS A 161 11.26 10.39 -13.17
N LEU A 162 11.89 9.26 -13.51
CA LEU A 162 11.60 8.54 -14.76
C LEU A 162 10.14 8.05 -14.80
N PRO A 163 9.53 7.95 -16.00
CA PRO A 163 8.21 7.35 -16.15
C PRO A 163 8.22 5.86 -15.79
N ARG A 164 7.06 5.35 -15.35
CA ARG A 164 6.88 3.91 -15.08
C ARG A 164 6.99 3.14 -16.39
N VAL A 165 7.64 1.98 -16.34
CA VAL A 165 7.76 1.06 -17.47
C VAL A 165 6.77 -0.08 -17.25
N GLU A 166 5.73 -0.15 -18.08
CA GLU A 166 4.68 -1.19 -18.01
C GLU A 166 4.98 -2.39 -18.91
N GLU A 167 5.57 -2.13 -20.07
CA GLU A 167 6.00 -3.14 -21.04
C GLU A 167 7.38 -3.68 -20.67
N ASP A 168 7.58 -4.99 -20.77
CA ASP A 168 8.86 -5.66 -20.49
C ASP A 168 9.44 -5.40 -19.07
N ASN A 169 8.56 -5.14 -18.09
CA ASN A 169 8.96 -4.99 -16.70
C ASN A 169 8.93 -6.35 -15.98
N GLN A 170 10.13 -6.85 -15.66
CA GLN A 170 10.33 -8.15 -15.00
C GLN A 170 9.63 -8.26 -13.65
N TRP A 171 9.49 -7.16 -12.90
CA TRP A 171 8.88 -7.15 -11.56
C TRP A 171 7.37 -7.31 -11.66
N ILE A 172 6.75 -6.63 -12.63
CA ILE A 172 5.31 -6.73 -12.91
C ILE A 172 4.99 -8.11 -13.48
N GLU A 173 5.79 -8.60 -14.43
CA GLU A 173 5.56 -9.91 -15.04
C GLU A 173 5.67 -11.04 -14.01
N LYS A 174 6.67 -10.98 -13.11
CA LYS A 174 6.82 -11.92 -12.01
C LYS A 174 5.61 -11.92 -11.08
N GLN A 175 5.09 -10.75 -10.71
CA GLN A 175 3.86 -10.66 -9.90
C GLN A 175 2.64 -11.24 -10.62
N ARG A 176 2.47 -10.94 -11.91
CA ARG A 176 1.37 -11.50 -12.72
C ARG A 176 1.41 -13.03 -12.78
N LYS A 177 2.60 -13.62 -12.92
CA LYS A 177 2.79 -15.08 -12.89
C LYS A 177 2.44 -15.71 -11.53
N MET A 178 2.67 -15.00 -10.43
CA MET A 178 2.31 -15.50 -9.08
C MET A 178 0.80 -15.45 -8.81
N LEU A 179 0.08 -14.46 -9.35
CA LEU A 179 -1.37 -14.32 -9.16
C LEU A 179 -2.20 -15.28 -10.03
N ASN A 180 -1.65 -15.73 -11.15
CA ASN A 180 -2.32 -16.64 -12.09
C ASN A 180 -2.09 -18.14 -11.77
N LYS A 181 -1.49 -18.46 -10.62
CA LYS A 181 -1.18 -19.82 -10.17
C LYS A 181 -2.07 -20.21 -9.00
#